data_AF-A0A4S2CT35-F1
#
_entry.id   AF-A0A4S2CT35-F1
#
_cell.length_a   1.000
_cell.length_b   1.000
_cell.length_c   1.000
_cell.angle_alpha   90.00
_cell.angle_beta   90.00
_cell.angle_gamma   90.00
#
_symmetry.space_group_name_H-M   'P 1'
#
loop_
_entity.id
_entity.type
_entity.pdbx_description
1 polymer ?
#
loop_
_entity_poly.entity_id
_entity_poly.type
_entity_poly.pdbx_seq_one_letter_code
_entity_poly.pdbx_strand_id
1 'polypeptide(L)'
;MSDEHLMTVEEFNQTVTKWALKVRSKSRSSLSQTHASGKLAINIAQFVDKEASDKPAYKVKFNFLRYGVYRTYGAGRGYVIMNGVPVRGYRVRSDREIKKRIFGSEAKEMLENGYRTREINVAKKVYKDKGNVRRTPFDWIDRHIRAGVDELADAVQEFYGDEALRQILKNFNKLQIKKK
;
A
#
# COMPACT_ATOMS: atom_id res chain seq x y z
N MET A 1 -31.63 -12.19 -21.75
CA MET A 1 -32.12 -11.23 -20.75
C MET A 1 -31.74 -11.81 -19.40
N SER A 2 -30.51 -11.55 -18.97
CA SER A 2 -30.07 -11.96 -17.62
C SER A 2 -30.95 -11.22 -16.62
N ASP A 3 -31.57 -11.94 -15.69
CA ASP A 3 -32.35 -11.36 -14.59
C ASP A 3 -31.58 -10.17 -13.98
N GLU A 4 -32.26 -9.03 -13.83
CA GLU A 4 -31.73 -7.78 -13.27
C GLU A 4 -31.41 -7.95 -11.78
N HIS A 5 -30.35 -8.70 -11.49
CA HIS A 5 -29.83 -8.84 -10.14
C HIS A 5 -29.01 -7.60 -9.78
N LEU A 6 -29.55 -6.77 -8.89
CA LEU A 6 -28.83 -5.62 -8.37
C LEU A 6 -27.86 -6.08 -7.28
N MET A 7 -26.57 -5.75 -7.41
CA MET A 7 -25.47 -6.14 -6.54
C MET A 7 -25.65 -5.63 -5.10
N THR A 8 -25.81 -6.54 -4.15
CA THR A 8 -26.03 -6.23 -2.74
C THR A 8 -24.75 -5.75 -2.04
N VAL A 9 -24.90 -5.10 -0.87
CA VAL A 9 -23.74 -4.70 -0.04
C VAL A 9 -22.88 -5.91 0.35
N GLU A 10 -23.52 -7.05 0.63
CA GLU A 10 -22.81 -8.27 0.97
C GLU A 10 -21.97 -8.78 -0.20
N GLU A 11 -22.54 -8.84 -1.40
CA GLU A 11 -21.82 -9.25 -2.61
C GLU A 11 -20.67 -8.31 -2.93
N PHE A 12 -20.89 -7.00 -2.83
CA PHE A 12 -19.82 -6.01 -2.98
C PHE A 12 -18.68 -6.26 -1.98
N ASN A 13 -19.00 -6.42 -0.70
CA ASN A 13 -18.02 -6.70 0.35
C ASN A 13 -17.25 -8.01 0.11
N GLN A 14 -17.93 -9.05 -0.38
CA GLN A 14 -17.29 -10.31 -0.77
C GLN A 14 -16.34 -10.11 -1.95
N THR A 15 -16.74 -9.34 -2.97
CA THR A 15 -15.92 -9.03 -4.15
C THR A 15 -14.66 -8.25 -3.76
N VAL A 16 -14.78 -7.19 -2.96
CA VAL A 16 -13.63 -6.41 -2.45
C VAL A 16 -12.69 -7.30 -1.61
N THR A 17 -13.25 -8.21 -0.80
CA THR A 17 -12.46 -9.14 0.01
C THR A 17 -11.71 -10.16 -0.84
N LYS A 18 -12.37 -10.73 -1.86
CA LYS A 18 -11.75 -11.65 -2.83
C LYS A 18 -10.62 -10.95 -3.59
N TRP A 19 -10.82 -9.71 -4.01
CA TRP A 19 -9.79 -8.89 -4.64
C TRP A 19 -8.57 -8.71 -3.73
N ALA A 20 -8.78 -8.31 -2.46
CA ALA A 20 -7.70 -8.12 -1.49
C ALA A 20 -6.93 -9.44 -1.22
N LEU A 21 -7.65 -10.57 -1.13
CA LEU A 21 -7.06 -11.90 -1.00
C LEU A 21 -6.19 -12.27 -2.21
N LYS A 22 -6.65 -11.97 -3.43
CA LYS A 22 -5.92 -12.21 -4.69
C LYS A 22 -4.62 -11.42 -4.72
N VAL A 23 -4.65 -10.12 -4.40
CA VAL A 23 -3.44 -9.28 -4.31
C VAL A 23 -2.46 -9.85 -3.29
N ARG A 24 -2.94 -10.21 -2.09
CA ARG A 24 -2.10 -10.83 -1.05
C ARG A 24 -1.47 -12.13 -1.53
N SER A 25 -2.25 -13.02 -2.14
CA SER A 25 -1.78 -14.32 -2.61
C SER A 25 -0.68 -14.17 -3.67
N LYS A 26 -0.90 -13.32 -4.68
CA LYS A 26 0.08 -13.03 -5.72
C LYS A 26 1.36 -12.39 -5.16
N SER A 27 1.21 -11.49 -4.19
CA SER A 27 2.34 -10.85 -3.50
C SER A 27 3.19 -11.86 -2.72
N ARG A 28 2.54 -12.77 -1.99
CA ARG A 28 3.21 -13.89 -1.29
C ARG A 28 3.98 -14.77 -2.27
N SER A 29 3.33 -15.18 -3.36
CA SER A 29 3.94 -16.01 -4.40
C SER A 29 5.21 -15.36 -4.97
N SER A 30 5.13 -14.07 -5.28
CA SER A 30 6.26 -13.31 -5.84
C SER A 30 7.44 -13.23 -4.88
N LEU A 31 7.19 -13.09 -3.57
CA LEU A 31 8.24 -13.10 -2.57
C LEU A 31 8.84 -14.49 -2.33
N SER A 32 8.03 -15.54 -2.38
CA SER A 32 8.48 -16.92 -2.21
C SER A 32 9.42 -17.38 -3.32
N GLN A 33 9.33 -16.79 -4.52
CA GLN A 33 10.24 -17.04 -5.64
C GLN A 33 11.61 -16.36 -5.48
N THR A 34 11.85 -15.64 -4.39
CA THR A 34 13.13 -14.98 -4.12
C THR A 34 13.98 -15.80 -3.15
N HIS A 35 15.31 -15.73 -3.24
CA HIS A 35 16.26 -16.35 -2.30
C HIS A 35 16.29 -15.67 -0.90
N ALA A 36 15.15 -15.16 -0.41
CA ALA A 36 15.03 -14.49 0.88
C ALA A 36 14.57 -15.46 1.98
N SER A 37 14.58 -15.00 3.24
CA SER A 37 14.19 -15.80 4.41
C SER A 37 12.71 -16.20 4.49
N GLY A 38 11.87 -15.84 3.51
CA GLY A 38 10.42 -16.11 3.51
C GLY A 38 9.59 -15.37 4.56
N LYS A 39 10.22 -14.77 5.60
CA LYS A 39 9.51 -14.09 6.70
C LYS A 39 8.56 -12.99 6.20
N LEU A 40 8.95 -12.24 5.16
CA LEU A 40 8.09 -11.19 4.61
C LEU A 40 6.83 -11.79 4.00
N ALA A 41 6.98 -12.85 3.20
CA ALA A 41 5.86 -13.52 2.55
C ALA A 41 4.86 -14.04 3.59
N ILE A 42 5.35 -14.70 4.65
CA ILE A 42 4.51 -15.27 5.71
C ILE A 42 3.72 -14.19 6.46
N ASN A 43 4.31 -13.02 6.67
CA ASN A 43 3.75 -11.92 7.48
C ASN A 43 3.00 -10.85 6.66
N ILE A 44 2.45 -11.19 5.51
CA ILE A 44 1.49 -10.33 4.81
C ILE A 44 0.08 -10.64 5.31
N ALA A 45 -0.59 -9.62 5.83
CA ALA A 45 -2.00 -9.64 6.18
C ALA A 45 -2.76 -8.61 5.34
N GLN A 46 -4.02 -8.90 5.04
CA GLN A 46 -4.94 -8.04 4.33
C GLN A 46 -6.17 -7.76 5.21
N PHE A 47 -6.67 -6.53 5.16
CA PHE A 47 -7.86 -6.10 5.88
C PHE A 47 -8.77 -5.32 4.94
N VAL A 48 -10.08 -5.53 5.07
CA VAL A 48 -11.11 -4.77 4.39
C VAL A 48 -11.95 -4.11 5.48
N ASP A 49 -11.82 -2.79 5.61
CA ASP A 49 -12.55 -2.03 6.62
C ASP A 49 -13.97 -1.69 6.11
N LYS A 50 -14.92 -1.74 7.05
CA LYS A 50 -16.32 -1.37 6.87
C LYS A 50 -16.73 -0.51 8.06
N GLU A 51 -17.67 0.40 7.87
CA GLU A 51 -18.23 1.18 8.99
C GLU A 51 -19.10 0.31 9.92
N ALA A 52 -19.88 -0.59 9.32
CA ALA A 52 -20.71 -1.60 9.99
C ALA A 52 -20.86 -2.84 9.10
N SER A 53 -21.49 -3.90 9.60
CA SER A 53 -21.64 -5.16 8.85
C SER A 53 -22.47 -5.02 7.57
N ASP A 54 -23.46 -4.13 7.59
CA ASP A 54 -24.43 -3.81 6.53
C ASP A 54 -23.97 -2.66 5.62
N LYS A 55 -22.76 -2.12 5.83
CA LYS A 55 -22.20 -1.01 5.06
C LYS A 55 -21.17 -1.50 4.04
N PRO A 56 -21.06 -0.83 2.87
CA PRO A 56 -20.05 -1.16 1.89
C PRO A 56 -18.65 -0.92 2.45
N ALA A 57 -17.70 -1.73 1.99
CA ALA A 57 -16.29 -1.57 2.29
C ALA A 57 -15.78 -0.24 1.72
N TYR A 58 -15.02 0.50 2.52
CA TYR A 58 -14.48 1.81 2.12
C TYR A 58 -12.96 1.82 2.03
N LYS A 59 -12.27 0.79 2.54
CA LYS A 59 -10.81 0.75 2.59
C LYS A 59 -10.25 -0.66 2.60
N VAL A 60 -9.19 -0.87 1.81
CA VAL A 60 -8.35 -2.07 1.88
C VAL A 60 -6.98 -1.71 2.43
N LYS A 61 -6.45 -2.51 3.36
CA LYS A 61 -5.11 -2.36 3.94
C LYS A 61 -4.29 -3.63 3.76
N PHE A 62 -3.00 -3.47 3.48
CA PHE A 62 -2.02 -4.54 3.53
C PHE A 62 -1.00 -4.24 4.62
N ASN A 63 -0.93 -5.10 5.63
CA ASN A 63 0.06 -5.00 6.69
C ASN A 63 1.18 -6.02 6.44
N PHE A 64 2.42 -5.56 6.56
CA PHE A 64 3.60 -6.37 6.36
C PHE A 64 4.79 -5.82 7.15
N LEU A 65 5.84 -6.62 7.30
CA LEU A 65 7.04 -6.22 8.03
C LEU A 65 7.69 -5.00 7.36
N ARG A 66 8.10 -4.00 8.15
CA ARG A 66 8.66 -2.72 7.67
C ARG A 66 9.72 -2.85 6.57
N TYR A 67 10.55 -3.90 6.63
CA TYR A 67 11.58 -4.12 5.61
C TYR A 67 11.05 -4.54 4.23
N GLY A 68 9.76 -4.83 4.09
CA GLY A 68 9.09 -4.98 2.80
C GLY A 68 9.19 -3.71 1.96
N VAL A 69 9.08 -2.53 2.59
CA VAL A 69 9.29 -1.23 1.94
C VAL A 69 10.71 -1.13 1.39
N TYR A 70 11.70 -1.52 2.19
CA TYR A 70 13.09 -1.56 1.78
C TYR A 70 13.32 -2.50 0.59
N ARG A 71 12.60 -3.64 0.53
CA ARG A 71 12.65 -4.57 -0.60
C ARG A 71 12.06 -3.96 -1.87
N THR A 72 10.93 -3.27 -1.75
CA THR A 72 10.27 -2.58 -2.88
C THR A 72 11.21 -1.58 -3.52
N TYR A 73 11.76 -0.65 -2.74
CA TYR A 73 12.55 0.46 -3.28
C TYR A 73 14.02 0.13 -3.54
N GLY A 74 14.55 -0.96 -2.99
CA GLY A 74 15.99 -1.15 -2.99
C GLY A 74 16.74 -0.29 -1.97
N ALA A 75 16.07 0.32 -0.99
CA ALA A 75 16.68 1.08 0.10
C ALA A 75 17.02 0.23 1.36
N GLY A 76 18.01 0.60 2.17
CA GLY A 76 18.36 -0.07 3.44
C GLY A 76 19.67 -0.89 3.40
N ARG A 77 20.20 -1.30 4.57
CA ARG A 77 21.51 -2.03 4.71
C ARG A 77 22.67 -1.38 3.91
N GLY A 78 22.88 -0.08 4.10
CA GLY A 78 23.93 0.66 3.38
C GLY A 78 23.55 1.06 1.95
N TYR A 79 22.26 1.06 1.63
CA TYR A 79 21.72 1.63 0.39
C TYR A 79 20.72 2.75 0.67
N VAL A 80 20.77 3.80 -0.13
CA VAL A 80 19.87 4.95 -0.13
C VAL A 80 19.30 5.15 -1.53
N ILE A 81 18.13 5.77 -1.65
CA ILE A 81 17.56 6.11 -2.96
C ILE A 81 17.97 7.53 -3.29
N MET A 82 18.60 7.71 -4.45
CA MET A 82 18.93 9.00 -5.04
C MET A 82 18.33 9.04 -6.43
N ASN A 83 17.45 10.01 -6.70
CA ASN A 83 16.77 10.16 -8.00
C ASN A 83 16.11 8.87 -8.51
N GLY A 84 15.45 8.12 -7.62
CA GLY A 84 14.77 6.86 -7.96
C GLY A 84 15.70 5.63 -8.06
N VAL A 85 17.02 5.81 -7.98
CA VAL A 85 17.99 4.71 -8.13
C VAL A 85 18.61 4.36 -6.77
N PRO A 86 18.70 3.05 -6.40
CA PRO A 86 19.42 2.64 -5.21
C PRO A 86 20.93 2.82 -5.39
N VAL A 87 21.56 3.52 -4.45
CA VAL A 87 23.02 3.75 -4.43
C VAL A 87 23.58 3.41 -3.05
N ARG A 88 24.88 3.12 -2.97
CA ARG A 88 25.56 2.88 -1.69
C ARG A 88 25.57 4.16 -0.86
N GLY A 89 25.06 4.09 0.35
CA GLY A 89 25.00 5.24 1.24
C GLY A 89 24.41 4.92 2.61
N TYR A 90 24.28 5.94 3.43
CA TYR A 90 23.85 5.80 4.80
C TYR A 90 23.01 7.03 5.23
N ARG A 91 22.31 6.88 6.34
CA ARG A 91 21.57 7.98 6.95
C ARG A 91 22.52 8.74 7.87
N VAL A 92 22.52 10.06 7.77
CA VAL A 92 23.42 10.93 8.57
C VAL A 92 23.20 10.70 10.08
N ARG A 93 21.95 10.44 10.49
CA ARG A 93 21.63 9.98 11.85
C ARG A 93 20.88 8.66 11.82
N SER A 94 21.38 7.67 12.54
CA SER A 94 20.70 6.39 12.75
C SER A 94 19.43 6.56 13.62
N ASP A 95 18.50 5.60 13.52
CA ASP A 95 17.31 5.57 14.39
C ASP A 95 17.69 5.58 15.89
N ARG A 96 18.82 4.97 16.24
CA ARG A 96 19.35 4.96 17.61
C ARG A 96 19.80 6.35 18.05
N GLU A 97 20.53 7.06 17.21
CA GLU A 97 20.99 8.44 17.51
C GLU A 97 19.83 9.41 17.62
N ILE A 98 18.81 9.27 16.77
CA ILE A 98 17.59 10.08 16.84
C ILE A 98 16.88 9.85 18.17
N LYS A 99 16.67 8.58 18.57
CA LYS A 99 16.05 8.23 19.85
C LYS A 99 16.83 8.78 21.05
N LYS A 100 18.16 8.68 21.01
CA LYS A 100 19.04 9.17 22.07
C LYS A 100 19.33 10.67 21.98
N ARG A 101 18.79 11.37 20.98
CA ARG A 101 19.07 12.79 20.70
C ARG A 101 20.57 13.10 20.53
N ILE A 102 21.37 12.13 20.07
CA ILE A 102 22.81 12.27 19.85
C ILE A 102 23.07 12.79 18.44
N PHE A 103 23.97 13.76 18.30
CA PHE A 103 24.46 14.24 17.00
C PHE A 103 25.90 13.80 16.82
N GLY A 104 26.14 12.91 15.85
CA GLY A 104 27.49 12.59 15.38
C GLY A 104 28.13 13.77 14.65
N SER A 105 29.40 13.64 14.28
CA SER A 105 30.19 14.71 13.63
C SER A 105 29.47 15.34 12.43
N GLU A 106 29.03 14.52 11.47
CA GLU A 106 28.33 15.03 10.28
C GLU A 106 26.99 15.68 10.60
N ALA A 107 26.28 15.19 11.61
CA ALA A 107 25.01 15.77 12.02
C ALA A 107 25.19 17.11 12.74
N LYS A 108 26.32 17.28 13.45
CA LYS A 108 26.73 18.56 14.05
C LYS A 108 27.14 19.57 12.99
N GLU A 109 27.94 19.14 12.01
CA GLU A 109 28.32 19.97 10.86
C GLU A 109 27.07 20.50 10.12
N MET A 110 26.06 19.65 9.91
CA MET A 110 24.79 20.12 9.32
C MET A 110 24.04 21.12 10.22
N LEU A 111 24.06 20.93 11.54
CA LEU A 111 23.48 21.91 12.47
C LEU A 111 24.19 23.27 12.38
N GLU A 112 25.52 23.26 12.35
CA GLU A 112 26.36 24.46 12.23
C GLU A 112 26.12 25.17 10.88
N ASN A 113 25.86 24.42 9.82
CA ASN A 113 25.48 24.92 8.51
C ASN A 113 24.00 25.38 8.40
N GLY A 114 23.27 25.45 9.53
CA GLY A 114 21.91 26.02 9.60
C GLY A 114 20.77 25.04 9.26
N TYR A 115 21.05 23.76 9.06
CA TYR A 115 19.99 22.77 8.81
C TYR A 115 19.14 22.53 10.05
N ARG A 116 17.83 22.39 9.87
CA ARG A 116 16.91 22.06 10.95
C ARG A 116 17.08 20.61 11.37
N THR A 117 16.90 20.31 12.66
CA THR A 117 16.93 18.93 13.18
C THR A 117 16.04 17.95 12.40
N ARG A 118 14.87 18.40 11.93
CA ARG A 118 13.97 17.57 11.12
C ARG A 118 14.56 17.18 9.76
N GLU A 119 15.36 18.06 9.14
CA GLU A 119 16.04 17.83 7.87
C GLU A 119 17.22 16.89 8.07
N ILE A 120 18.01 17.12 9.12
CA ILE A 120 19.14 16.25 9.50
C ILE A 120 18.66 14.84 9.81
N ASN A 121 17.50 14.71 10.48
CA ASN A 121 16.92 13.41 10.79
C ASN A 121 16.57 12.61 9.54
N VAL A 122 16.24 13.22 8.41
CA VAL A 122 15.93 12.52 7.15
C VAL A 122 17.09 12.50 6.16
N ALA A 123 18.16 13.23 6.45
CA ALA A 123 19.33 13.37 5.60
C ALA A 123 20.03 12.02 5.35
N LYS A 124 20.44 11.84 4.10
CA LYS A 124 21.16 10.68 3.60
C LYS A 124 22.40 11.15 2.86
N LYS A 125 23.51 10.44 3.02
CA LYS A 125 24.73 10.65 2.26
C LYS A 125 25.06 9.41 1.45
N VAL A 126 25.64 9.64 0.28
CA VAL A 126 26.16 8.59 -0.60
C VAL A 126 27.63 8.38 -0.23
N TYR A 127 28.09 7.13 -0.21
CA TYR A 127 29.53 6.88 -0.03
C TYR A 127 30.29 7.48 -1.22
N LYS A 128 31.46 8.08 -0.96
CA LYS A 128 32.33 8.64 -2.02
C LYS A 128 32.69 7.56 -3.04
N ASP A 129 32.95 6.36 -2.55
CA ASP A 129 33.26 5.19 -3.36
C ASP A 129 31.94 4.55 -3.77
N LYS A 130 31.46 4.92 -4.97
CA LYS A 130 30.23 4.39 -5.59
C LYS A 130 30.41 2.93 -6.05
N GLY A 131 30.88 2.06 -5.16
CA GLY A 131 31.10 0.65 -5.46
C GLY A 131 29.84 -0.01 -6.05
N ASN A 132 30.03 -1.15 -6.71
CA ASN A 132 28.97 -1.79 -7.49
C ASN A 132 27.66 -1.94 -6.70
N VAL A 133 26.58 -1.37 -7.25
CA VAL A 133 25.23 -1.51 -6.70
C VAL A 133 24.76 -2.93 -6.95
N ARG A 134 24.72 -3.76 -5.91
CA ARG A 134 24.26 -5.16 -6.01
C ARG A 134 22.78 -5.35 -5.69
N ARG A 135 22.03 -4.26 -5.54
CA ARG A 135 20.70 -4.29 -4.93
C ARG A 135 19.66 -3.83 -5.95
N THR A 136 18.79 -4.76 -6.32
CA THR A 136 17.70 -4.50 -7.26
C THR A 136 16.40 -4.25 -6.47
N PRO A 137 15.70 -3.13 -6.74
CA PRO A 137 14.33 -2.93 -6.27
C PRO A 137 13.46 -4.10 -6.75
N PHE A 138 12.54 -4.56 -5.91
CA PHE A 138 11.64 -5.66 -6.27
C PHE A 138 10.22 -5.26 -5.93
N ASP A 139 9.46 -4.85 -6.95
CA ASP A 139 8.04 -4.54 -6.80
C ASP A 139 7.24 -5.83 -6.57
N TRP A 140 7.07 -6.20 -5.32
CA TRP A 140 6.46 -7.46 -4.91
C TRP A 140 4.96 -7.35 -4.61
N ILE A 141 4.41 -6.13 -4.51
CA ILE A 141 3.02 -5.88 -4.11
C ILE A 141 2.32 -4.85 -5.00
N ASP A 142 2.96 -3.71 -5.29
CA ASP A 142 2.32 -2.61 -6.02
C ASP A 142 2.00 -3.04 -7.46
N ARG A 143 2.82 -3.89 -8.08
CA ARG A 143 2.50 -4.49 -9.39
C ARG A 143 1.18 -5.25 -9.38
N HIS A 144 0.84 -5.94 -8.29
CA HIS A 144 -0.38 -6.75 -8.19
C HIS A 144 -1.60 -5.91 -7.83
N ILE A 145 -1.40 -4.84 -7.06
CA ILE A 145 -2.43 -3.83 -6.83
C ILE A 145 -2.79 -3.18 -8.17
N ARG A 146 -1.80 -2.67 -8.91
CA ARG A 146 -2.01 -2.03 -10.22
C ARG A 146 -2.69 -2.96 -11.21
N ALA A 147 -2.24 -4.21 -11.31
CA ALA A 147 -2.82 -5.20 -12.21
C ALA A 147 -4.25 -5.64 -11.85
N GLY A 148 -4.75 -5.29 -10.66
CA GLY A 148 -6.11 -5.60 -10.23
C GLY A 148 -6.98 -4.37 -10.01
N VAL A 149 -6.47 -3.15 -10.21
CA VAL A 149 -7.22 -1.93 -9.91
C VAL A 149 -8.49 -1.83 -10.75
N ASP A 150 -8.44 -2.24 -12.01
CA ASP A 150 -9.59 -2.17 -12.91
C ASP A 150 -10.73 -3.11 -12.45
N GLU A 151 -10.41 -4.34 -12.04
CA GLU A 151 -11.38 -5.30 -11.45
C GLU A 151 -12.07 -4.73 -10.21
N LEU A 152 -11.34 -3.97 -9.38
CA LEU A 152 -11.92 -3.30 -8.22
C LEU A 152 -12.79 -2.11 -8.64
N ALA A 153 -12.37 -1.35 -9.65
CA ALA A 153 -13.10 -0.21 -10.17
C ALA A 153 -14.44 -0.64 -10.79
N ASP A 154 -14.45 -1.72 -11.56
CA ASP A 154 -15.66 -2.30 -12.15
C ASP A 154 -16.67 -2.69 -11.06
N ALA A 155 -16.21 -3.39 -10.01
CA ALA A 155 -17.06 -3.78 -8.88
C ALA A 155 -17.63 -2.57 -8.11
N VAL A 156 -16.83 -1.50 -7.99
CA VAL A 156 -17.29 -0.24 -7.37
C VAL A 156 -18.34 0.45 -8.25
N GLN A 157 -18.10 0.50 -9.57
CA GLN A 157 -19.02 1.12 -10.53
C GLN A 157 -20.37 0.39 -10.56
N GLU A 158 -20.35 -0.94 -10.61
CA GLU A 158 -21.56 -1.78 -10.58
C GLU A 158 -22.35 -1.54 -9.30
N PHE A 159 -21.71 -1.65 -8.13
CA PHE A 159 -22.38 -1.48 -6.84
C PHE A 159 -23.07 -0.12 -6.68
N TYR A 160 -22.35 0.98 -6.96
CA TYR A 160 -22.93 2.32 -6.80
C TYR A 160 -23.94 2.65 -7.90
N GLY A 161 -23.80 2.09 -9.10
CA GLY A 161 -24.83 2.15 -10.14
C GLY A 161 -26.13 1.49 -9.70
N ASP A 162 -26.04 0.29 -9.13
CA ASP A 162 -27.18 -0.47 -8.63
C ASP A 162 -27.80 0.18 -7.39
N GLU A 163 -27.00 0.76 -6.50
CA GLU A 163 -27.51 1.55 -5.38
C GLU A 163 -28.35 2.73 -5.87
N ALA A 164 -27.88 3.46 -6.88
CA ALA A 164 -28.63 4.56 -7.47
C ALA A 164 -29.94 4.08 -8.11
N LEU A 165 -29.91 2.99 -8.87
CA LEU A 165 -31.11 2.41 -9.48
C LEU A 165 -32.13 1.95 -8.43
N ARG A 166 -31.69 1.31 -7.33
CA ARG A 166 -32.57 0.96 -6.22
C ARG A 166 -33.25 2.17 -5.60
N GLN A 167 -32.53 3.28 -5.44
CA GLN A 167 -33.11 4.51 -4.89
C GLN A 167 -34.17 5.08 -5.83
N ILE A 168 -33.91 5.08 -7.15
CA ILE A 168 -34.88 5.51 -8.16
C ILE A 168 -36.13 4.63 -8.14
N LEU A 169 -35.98 3.30 -8.14
CA LEU A 169 -37.11 2.35 -8.10
C LEU A 169 -37.94 2.51 -6.82
N LYS A 170 -37.30 2.70 -5.66
CA LYS A 170 -37.98 2.99 -4.39
C LYS A 170 -38.80 4.28 -4.47
N ASN A 171 -38.30 5.30 -5.15
CA ASN A 171 -39.02 6.57 -5.33
C ASN A 171 -40.16 6.43 -6.36
N PHE A 172 -39.93 5.71 -7.46
CA PHE A 172 -40.95 5.44 -8.48
C PHE A 172 -42.15 4.68 -7.91
N ASN A 173 -41.91 3.66 -7.07
CA ASN A 173 -42.95 2.91 -6.38
C ASN A 173 -43.77 3.77 -5.39
N LYS A 174 -43.20 4.86 -4.87
CA LYS A 174 -43.96 5.83 -4.04
C LYS A 174 -44.82 6.76 -4.88
N LEU A 175 -44.44 7.02 -6.13
CA LEU A 175 -45.15 7.90 -7.06
C LEU A 175 -46.27 7.18 -7.82
N GLN A 176 -46.19 5.86 -7.97
CA GLN A 176 -47.27 5.10 -8.59
C GLN A 176 -48.52 5.06 -7.71
N ILE A 177 -49.61 5.61 -8.26
CA ILE A 177 -50.96 5.52 -7.69
C ILE A 177 -51.38 4.05 -7.70
N LYS A 178 -51.57 3.45 -6.52
CA LYS A 178 -52.27 2.16 -6.41
C LYS A 178 -53.73 2.38 -6.79
N LYS A 179 -54.16 1.80 -7.92
CA LYS A 179 -55.60 1.66 -8.23
C LYS A 179 -56.26 0.87 -7.08
N LYS A 180 -57.33 1.43 -6.52
CA LYS A 180 -58.24 0.71 -5.62
C LYS A 180 -58.94 -0.41 -6.38
#